data_AF-A0A973II27-F1
#
_entry.id   AF-A0A973II27-F1
#
_cell.length_a   1.000
_cell.length_b   1.000
_cell.length_c   1.000
_cell.angle_alpha   90.00
_cell.angle_beta   90.00
_cell.angle_gamma   90.00
#
_symmetry.space_group_name_H-M   'P 1'
#
loop_
_entity.id
_entity.type
_entity.pdbx_description
1 polymer ?
#
loop_
_entity_poly.entity_id
_entity_poly.type
_entity_poly.pdbx_seq_one_letter_code
_entity_poly.pdbx_strand_id
1 'polypeptide(L)'
;MKPIALSIAMLALCLSACDAQTPAPPAKPEAPAMPSTTEPAAPEAPEAPEAPREGLVGADRDEHGCIGSAGYRWCAKTQQCERPWELAEAEGFENTPEAFKAFCEG
;
A
#
# COMPACT_ATOMS: atom_id res chain seq x y z
N MET A 1 -59.76 -38.61 -6.62
CA MET A 1 -60.07 -38.66 -8.07
C MET A 1 -60.30 -37.24 -8.56
N LYS A 2 -59.49 -36.82 -9.55
CA LYS A 2 -59.57 -35.62 -10.39
C LYS A 2 -58.98 -34.28 -9.83
N PRO A 3 -58.37 -33.45 -10.71
CA PRO A 3 -56.90 -33.30 -10.75
C PRO A 3 -56.44 -31.83 -10.99
N ILE A 4 -55.15 -31.59 -11.29
CA ILE A 4 -54.62 -30.37 -11.97
C ILE A 4 -54.55 -29.15 -11.00
N ALA A 5 -53.47 -28.38 -10.83
CA ALA A 5 -52.53 -27.86 -11.81
C ALA A 5 -51.14 -27.69 -11.21
N LEU A 6 -50.18 -28.21 -11.96
CA LEU A 6 -48.77 -27.90 -11.94
C LEU A 6 -48.59 -26.50 -12.55
N SER A 7 -48.27 -25.48 -11.74
CA SER A 7 -47.79 -24.18 -12.25
C SER A 7 -46.34 -23.99 -11.84
N ILE A 8 -45.48 -24.74 -12.52
CA ILE A 8 -44.06 -24.47 -12.62
C ILE A 8 -43.93 -23.38 -13.69
N ALA A 9 -43.65 -22.15 -13.24
CA ALA A 9 -43.17 -21.07 -14.10
C ALA A 9 -42.24 -20.17 -13.27
N MET A 10 -41.19 -20.77 -12.70
CA MET A 10 -39.99 -20.01 -12.31
C MET A 10 -39.23 -19.71 -13.60
N LEU A 11 -39.63 -18.62 -14.25
CA LEU A 11 -38.91 -18.05 -15.37
C LEU A 11 -37.54 -17.59 -14.90
N ALA A 12 -36.53 -18.06 -15.63
CA ALA A 12 -35.15 -17.67 -15.52
C ALA A 12 -34.96 -16.16 -15.64
N LEU A 13 -34.20 -15.59 -14.71
CA LEU A 13 -33.22 -14.55 -15.05
C LEU A 13 -31.89 -14.93 -14.41
N CYS A 14 -31.09 -15.63 -15.21
CA CYS A 14 -29.64 -15.53 -15.14
C CYS A 14 -29.27 -14.07 -15.42
N LEU A 15 -28.38 -13.50 -14.61
CA LEU A 15 -27.36 -12.48 -14.90
C LEU A 15 -27.16 -11.60 -13.67
N SER A 16 -26.13 -11.90 -12.88
CA SER A 16 -25.18 -10.86 -12.50
C SER A 16 -23.88 -11.51 -12.06
N ALA A 17 -23.14 -12.01 -13.05
CA ALA A 17 -21.70 -11.92 -12.98
C ALA A 17 -21.38 -10.45 -13.32
N CYS A 18 -21.22 -9.62 -12.30
CA CYS A 18 -20.47 -8.37 -12.40
C CYS A 18 -19.27 -8.55 -11.48
N ASP A 19 -18.17 -9.04 -12.04
CA ASP A 19 -17.05 -8.21 -12.49
C ASP A 19 -16.18 -7.84 -11.30
N ALA A 20 -15.19 -8.71 -11.03
CA ALA A 20 -14.03 -8.37 -10.24
C ALA A 20 -13.17 -7.37 -11.05
N GLN A 21 -13.70 -6.17 -11.28
CA GLN A 21 -12.88 -5.06 -11.70
C GLN A 21 -12.35 -4.44 -10.41
N THR A 22 -11.33 -5.07 -9.83
CA THR A 22 -10.39 -4.33 -9.00
C THR A 22 -9.77 -3.27 -9.92
N PRO A 23 -10.03 -1.97 -9.70
CA PRO A 23 -9.23 -0.96 -10.37
C PRO A 23 -7.79 -1.14 -9.87
N ALA A 24 -6.84 -1.26 -10.80
CA ALA A 24 -5.44 -1.08 -10.44
C ALA A 24 -5.30 0.30 -9.77
N PRO A 25 -4.62 0.40 -8.61
CA PRO A 25 -4.39 1.69 -8.00
C PRO A 25 -3.64 2.59 -9.00
N PRO A 26 -3.93 3.89 -9.04
CA PRO A 26 -3.16 4.81 -9.87
C PRO A 26 -1.70 4.69 -9.46
N ALA A 27 -0.84 4.32 -10.41
CA ALA A 27 0.60 4.43 -10.24
C ALA A 27 0.87 5.88 -9.81
N LYS A 28 1.24 6.05 -8.53
CA LYS A 28 1.72 7.32 -8.02
C LYS A 28 2.81 7.78 -8.98
N PRO A 29 2.79 9.04 -9.47
CA PRO A 29 3.83 9.50 -10.37
C PRO A 29 5.16 9.26 -9.68
N GLU A 30 6.00 8.43 -10.30
CA GLU A 30 7.40 8.26 -9.92
C GLU A 30 7.94 9.67 -9.73
N ALA A 31 8.31 10.00 -8.49
CA ALA A 31 9.03 11.22 -8.23
C ALA A 31 10.20 11.23 -9.23
N PRO A 32 10.39 12.32 -9.99
CA PRO A 32 11.39 12.34 -11.05
C PRO A 32 12.71 11.88 -10.44
N ALA A 33 13.29 10.84 -11.05
CA ALA A 33 14.64 10.41 -10.72
C ALA A 33 15.52 11.65 -10.81
N MET A 34 15.94 12.16 -9.66
CA MET A 34 16.94 13.21 -9.63
C MET A 34 18.15 12.61 -10.34
N PRO A 35 18.70 13.27 -11.38
CA PRO A 35 19.82 12.72 -12.11
C PRO A 35 20.90 12.42 -11.09
N SER A 36 21.25 11.13 -11.00
CA SER A 36 22.38 10.66 -10.23
C SER A 36 23.59 11.31 -10.86
N THR A 37 24.04 12.42 -10.26
CA THR A 37 25.35 12.97 -10.55
C THR A 37 26.31 11.85 -10.19
N THR A 38 26.80 11.18 -11.24
CA THR A 38 28.08 10.50 -11.20
C THR A 38 29.10 11.59 -10.87
N GLU A 39 29.28 11.82 -9.59
CA GLU A 39 30.44 12.53 -9.09
C GLU A 39 31.56 11.49 -9.03
N PRO A 40 32.64 11.65 -9.81
CA PRO A 40 33.70 10.65 -9.87
C PRO A 40 34.36 10.52 -8.50
N ALA A 41 34.79 9.30 -8.19
CA ALA A 41 35.64 8.98 -7.06
C ALA A 41 36.77 10.01 -6.93
N ALA A 42 36.64 10.90 -5.94
CA ALA A 42 37.71 11.77 -5.45
C ALA A 42 38.13 11.23 -4.07
N PRO A 43 39.44 11.29 -3.76
CA PRO A 43 40.14 10.24 -3.02
C PRO A 43 39.77 10.22 -1.54
N GLU A 44 40.02 9.06 -0.92
CA GLU A 44 40.09 8.85 0.52
C GLU A 44 40.79 10.05 1.19
N ALA A 45 40.00 10.92 1.81
CA ALA A 45 40.47 12.02 2.65
C ALA A 45 40.25 11.62 4.12
N PRO A 46 41.21 11.94 5.01
CA PRO A 46 41.31 11.31 6.32
C PRO A 46 40.14 11.68 7.22
N GLU A 47 39.78 10.74 8.10
CA GLU A 47 38.77 10.82 9.14
C GLU A 47 38.73 12.22 9.80
N ALA A 48 37.78 13.04 9.36
CA ALA A 48 37.42 14.28 10.04
C ALA A 48 36.56 13.92 11.27
N PRO A 49 36.70 14.62 12.41
CA PRO A 49 35.96 14.30 13.62
C PRO A 49 34.46 14.41 13.35
N GLU A 50 33.72 13.36 13.68
CA GLU A 50 32.26 13.28 13.51
C GLU A 50 31.59 14.42 14.28
N ALA A 51 31.24 15.49 13.58
CA ALA A 51 30.25 16.43 14.07
C ALA A 51 28.94 15.67 14.32
N PRO A 52 28.15 16.01 15.36
CA PRO A 52 26.84 15.39 15.57
C PRO A 52 26.06 15.50 14.27
N ARG A 53 25.73 14.35 13.68
CA ARG A 53 24.87 14.29 12.50
C ARG A 53 23.51 14.75 13.01
N GLU A 54 23.22 16.04 12.89
CA GLU A 54 21.84 16.52 12.98
C GLU A 54 21.10 15.75 11.87
N GLY A 55 20.44 14.67 12.27
CA GLY A 55 19.97 13.64 11.36
C GLY A 55 19.05 14.27 10.33
N LEU A 56 19.43 14.17 9.05
CA LEU A 56 18.58 14.62 7.96
C LEU A 56 17.22 13.92 8.08
N VAL A 57 16.17 14.71 8.31
CA VAL A 57 14.79 14.20 8.40
C VAL A 57 14.45 13.47 7.11
N GLY A 58 13.92 12.25 7.22
CA GLY A 58 13.54 11.44 6.06
C GLY A 58 14.67 10.63 5.42
N ALA A 59 15.84 10.54 6.04
CA ALA A 59 16.91 9.63 5.64
C ALA A 59 16.71 8.17 6.14
N ASP A 60 15.61 7.91 6.86
CA ASP A 60 15.26 6.64 7.51
C ASP A 60 14.38 5.72 6.64
N ARG A 61 14.78 5.51 5.39
CA ARG A 61 14.09 4.59 4.49
C ARG A 61 14.38 3.13 4.88
N ASP A 62 13.34 2.30 4.94
CA ASP A 62 13.45 0.84 5.13
C ASP A 62 13.72 0.09 3.80
N GLU A 63 13.72 -1.25 3.84
CA GLU A 63 13.95 -2.11 2.67
C GLU A 63 12.90 -1.91 1.55
N HIS A 64 11.71 -1.43 1.90
CA HIS A 64 10.64 -1.10 0.98
C HIS A 64 10.64 0.37 0.57
N GLY A 65 11.60 1.16 1.07
CA GLY A 65 11.69 2.60 0.82
C GLY A 65 10.71 3.43 1.66
N CYS A 66 10.04 2.84 2.65
CA CYS A 66 9.11 3.56 3.53
C CYS A 66 9.89 4.38 4.56
N ILE A 67 9.44 5.61 4.79
CA ILE A 67 10.05 6.53 5.75
C ILE A 67 9.28 6.42 7.08
N GLY A 68 9.86 5.69 8.04
CA GLY A 68 9.21 5.43 9.32
C GLY A 68 8.95 6.70 10.14
N SER A 69 9.86 7.67 10.09
CA SER A 69 9.77 8.98 10.76
C SER A 69 8.62 9.84 10.23
N ALA A 70 8.21 9.63 8.97
CA ALA A 70 7.04 10.26 8.36
C ALA A 70 5.74 9.46 8.61
N GLY A 71 5.83 8.31 9.29
CA GLY A 71 4.69 7.49 9.63
C GLY A 71 4.28 6.46 8.59
N TYR A 72 5.14 6.22 7.60
CA TYR A 72 4.86 5.23 6.55
C TYR A 72 5.27 3.83 6.99
N ARG A 73 4.45 2.83 6.66
CA ARG A 73 4.72 1.41 6.88
C ARG A 73 4.35 0.61 5.63
N TRP A 74 5.20 -0.36 5.29
CA TRP A 74 4.92 -1.24 4.17
C TRP A 74 3.66 -2.09 4.41
N CYS A 75 2.81 -2.17 3.40
CA CYS A 75 1.62 -3.01 3.38
C CYS A 75 1.69 -4.01 2.21
N ALA A 76 1.79 -5.31 2.49
CA ALA A 76 1.96 -6.32 1.45
C ALA A 76 0.74 -6.43 0.52
N LYS A 77 -0.47 -6.23 1.06
CA LYS A 77 -1.71 -6.21 0.31
C LYS A 77 -1.80 -5.10 -0.74
N THR A 78 -1.49 -3.86 -0.36
CA THR A 78 -1.55 -2.71 -1.28
C THR A 78 -0.24 -2.51 -2.05
N GLN A 79 0.82 -3.22 -1.65
CA GLN A 79 2.18 -3.07 -2.16
C GLN A 79 2.69 -1.63 -2.12
N GLN A 80 2.31 -0.91 -1.05
CA GLN A 80 2.64 0.50 -0.86
C GLN A 80 3.04 0.80 0.58
N CYS A 81 3.71 1.93 0.73
CA CYS A 81 3.96 2.54 2.02
C CYS A 81 2.70 3.31 2.45
N GLU A 82 1.97 2.76 3.41
CA GLU A 82 0.71 3.31 3.91
C GLU A 82 0.92 3.99 5.27
N ARG A 83 0.09 4.99 5.59
CA ARG A 83 0.00 5.54 6.94
C ARG A 83 -1.11 4.80 7.68
N PRO A 84 -0.83 4.03 8.74
CA PRO A 84 -1.83 3.15 9.35
C PRO A 84 -3.13 3.83 9.77
N TRP A 85 -3.07 5.09 10.21
CA TRP A 85 -4.25 5.87 10.60
C TRP A 85 -5.09 6.33 9.42
N GLU A 86 -4.48 6.75 8.31
CA GLU A 86 -5.23 7.14 7.11
C GLU A 86 -5.90 5.92 6.47
N LEU A 87 -5.16 4.81 6.42
CA LEU A 87 -5.69 3.55 5.91
C LEU A 87 -6.81 3.00 6.79
N ALA A 88 -6.68 3.10 8.11
CA ALA A 88 -7.73 2.70 9.05
C ALA A 88 -9.02 3.51 8.84
N GLU A 89 -8.92 4.83 8.65
CA GLU A 89 -10.09 5.67 8.36
C GLU A 89 -10.70 5.39 6.97
N ALA A 90 -9.87 5.11 5.96
CA ALA A 90 -10.33 4.81 4.60
C ALA A 90 -11.02 3.44 4.49
N GLU A 91 -10.44 2.41 5.11
CA GLU A 91 -10.90 1.02 5.01
C GLU A 91 -11.86 0.62 6.14
N GLY A 92 -11.97 1.43 7.19
CA GLY A 92 -12.92 1.25 8.29
C GLY A 92 -12.52 0.19 9.31
N PHE A 93 -11.22 0.06 9.61
CA PHE A 93 -10.72 -0.81 10.68
C PHE A 93 -10.16 0.01 11.85
N GLU A 94 -9.92 -0.65 13.00
CA GLU A 94 -9.40 0.02 14.19
C GLU A 94 -7.98 0.55 13.95
N ASN A 95 -7.67 1.77 14.38
CA ASN A 95 -6.33 2.35 14.27
C ASN A 95 -5.37 1.75 15.32
N THR A 96 -5.03 0.47 15.12
CA THR A 96 -4.11 -0.31 15.96
C THR A 96 -3.08 -1.02 15.07
N PRO A 97 -1.87 -1.27 15.58
CA PRO A 97 -0.85 -1.99 14.82
C PRO A 97 -1.27 -3.42 14.46
N GLU A 98 -2.10 -4.06 15.30
CA GLU A 98 -2.63 -5.40 15.05
C GLU A 98 -3.63 -5.40 13.89
N ALA A 99 -4.57 -4.44 13.85
CA ALA A 99 -5.55 -4.35 12.78
C ALA A 99 -4.90 -3.95 11.44
N PHE A 100 -3.93 -3.03 11.47
CA PHE A 100 -3.14 -2.70 10.28
C PHE A 100 -2.38 -3.92 9.74
N LYS A 101 -1.75 -4.69 10.63
CA LYS A 101 -1.05 -5.92 10.25
C LYS A 101 -2.01 -6.93 9.63
N ALA A 102 -3.14 -7.18 10.27
CA ALA A 102 -4.16 -8.09 9.75
C ALA A 102 -4.69 -7.64 8.37
N PHE A 103 -4.89 -6.34 8.17
CA PHE A 103 -5.27 -5.79 6.87
C PHE A 103 -4.18 -6.03 5.83
N CYS A 104 -2.92 -5.79 6.15
CA CYS A 104 -1.82 -5.86 5.20
C CYS A 104 -1.35 -7.29 4.89
N GLU A 105 -1.68 -8.26 5.73
CA GLU A 105 -1.36 -9.68 5.56
C GLU A 105 -2.51 -10.51 4.94
N GLY A 106 -3.73 -9.95 4.85
CA GLY A 106 -4.94 -10.66 4.39
C GLY A 106 -5.41 -10.29 2.99
#